data_AF-A0A8X8BJT2-F1
#
_entry.id   AF-A0A8X8BJT2-F1
#
_cell.length_a   1.000
_cell.length_b   1.000
_cell.length_c   1.000
_cell.angle_alpha   90.00
_cell.angle_beta   90.00
_cell.angle_gamma   90.00
#
_symmetry.space_group_name_H-M   'P 1'
#
loop_
_entity.id
_entity.type
_entity.pdbx_description
1 polymer ?
#
loop_
_entity_poly.entity_id
_entity_poly.type
_entity_poly.pdbx_seq_one_letter_code
_entity_poly.pdbx_strand_id
1 'polypeptide(L)'
;MNARKSVTNLAHLLLCFPRDCLALCFLNSGTSFVAGFAIFSILGFMANEQNVPISDVAESGPGLAFIAYPRAVTMMPFSPLWACFFFIMITLLGLDSQFVCVESLVTAIVDMFPSVFRRSMRREMLILMVSIISFLVGLIMLTEGGMYVFQLFDYYAASGMCLLFVAIFETVCIAWVYATTQSKAQHCTLPPQQALSSSSGLWITEQLLLAPFIMPLEVLQVLVDLLPAALPGVAESPPKRAQQLLQHPLAAPLDPNRAVDNSNSHEAHQESEAPLQPMGAVI
;
A
#
# COMPACT_ATOMS: atom_id res chain seq x y z
N MET A 1 21.98 4.47 42.56
CA MET A 1 20.55 4.76 42.24
C MET A 1 20.23 4.64 40.73
N ASN A 2 21.18 4.95 39.83
CA ASN A 2 20.96 4.89 38.37
C ASN A 2 20.90 3.46 37.78
N ALA A 3 21.71 2.52 38.27
CA ALA A 3 21.69 1.14 37.75
C ALA A 3 20.37 0.39 38.07
N ARG A 4 19.80 0.62 39.26
CA ARG A 4 18.53 -0.02 39.67
C ARG A 4 17.33 0.51 38.87
N LYS A 5 17.32 1.81 38.53
CA LYS A 5 16.37 2.43 37.57
C LYS A 5 16.55 1.90 36.15
N SER A 6 17.79 1.69 35.70
CA SER A 6 18.09 1.14 34.38
C SER A 6 17.60 -0.30 34.23
N VAL A 7 17.77 -1.13 35.26
CA VAL A 7 17.31 -2.54 35.24
C VAL A 7 15.78 -2.63 35.36
N THR A 8 15.12 -1.79 36.17
CA THR A 8 13.65 -1.74 36.20
C THR A 8 13.07 -1.24 34.89
N ASN A 9 13.67 -0.24 34.24
CA ASN A 9 13.24 0.24 32.92
C ASN A 9 13.45 -0.82 31.82
N LEU A 10 14.55 -1.57 31.88
CA LEU A 10 14.85 -2.65 30.94
C LEU A 10 13.86 -3.82 31.09
N ALA A 11 13.56 -4.23 32.32
CA ALA A 11 12.58 -5.28 32.60
C ALA A 11 11.16 -4.86 32.18
N HIS A 12 10.80 -3.58 32.39
CA HIS A 12 9.53 -3.04 31.92
C HIS A 12 9.47 -3.01 30.39
N LEU A 13 10.54 -2.59 29.70
CA LEU A 13 10.64 -2.61 28.24
C LEU A 13 10.50 -4.03 27.66
N LEU A 14 11.19 -5.00 28.24
CA LEU A 14 11.19 -6.39 27.75
C LEU A 14 9.86 -7.11 27.97
N LEU A 15 9.10 -6.76 29.01
CA LEU A 15 7.76 -7.32 29.25
C LEU A 15 6.66 -6.61 28.44
N CYS A 16 6.84 -5.32 28.14
CA CYS A 16 5.86 -4.50 27.41
C CYS A 16 5.90 -4.80 25.91
N PHE A 17 7.09 -5.00 25.35
CA PHE A 17 7.32 -5.25 23.93
C PHE A 17 6.41 -6.33 23.31
N PRO A 18 6.32 -7.57 23.84
CA PRO A 18 5.47 -8.60 23.24
C PRO A 18 3.97 -8.26 23.28
N ARG A 19 3.52 -7.59 24.35
CA ARG A 19 2.12 -7.16 24.47
C ARG A 19 1.79 -6.07 23.46
N ASP A 20 2.69 -5.09 23.31
CA ASP A 20 2.47 -3.97 22.42
C ASP A 20 2.56 -4.43 20.94
N CYS A 21 3.50 -5.33 20.60
CA CYS A 21 3.56 -5.96 19.27
C CYS A 21 2.30 -6.75 18.94
N LEU A 22 1.81 -7.62 19.85
CA LEU A 22 0.58 -8.37 19.62
C LEU A 22 -0.62 -7.44 19.46
N ALA A 23 -0.75 -6.41 20.32
CA ALA A 23 -1.81 -5.42 20.21
C ALA A 23 -1.79 -4.71 18.86
N LEU A 24 -0.61 -4.28 18.38
CA LEU A 24 -0.45 -3.65 17.06
C LEU A 24 -0.89 -4.59 15.93
N CYS A 25 -0.47 -5.86 15.93
CA CYS A 25 -0.88 -6.84 14.91
C CYS A 25 -2.41 -7.05 14.88
N PHE A 26 -3.03 -7.19 16.05
CA PHE A 26 -4.49 -7.35 16.16
C PHE A 26 -5.24 -6.08 15.74
N LEU A 27 -4.76 -4.90 16.13
CA LEU A 27 -5.39 -3.63 15.76
C LEU A 27 -5.29 -3.36 14.27
N ASN A 28 -4.12 -3.61 13.66
CA ASN A 28 -3.93 -3.47 12.21
C ASN A 28 -4.86 -4.40 11.42
N SER A 29 -4.87 -5.69 11.79
CA SER A 29 -5.70 -6.69 11.11
C SER A 29 -7.20 -6.45 11.35
N GLY A 30 -7.56 -6.07 12.58
CA GLY A 30 -8.93 -5.72 12.95
C GLY A 30 -9.44 -4.50 12.19
N THR A 31 -8.61 -3.46 12.05
CA THR A 31 -8.94 -2.27 11.25
C THR A 31 -9.16 -2.65 9.79
N SER A 32 -8.30 -3.49 9.22
CA SER A 32 -8.42 -3.97 7.84
C SER A 32 -9.71 -4.78 7.62
N PHE A 33 -10.07 -5.64 8.59
CA PHE A 33 -11.30 -6.42 8.55
C PHE A 33 -12.56 -5.55 8.62
N VAL A 34 -12.59 -4.56 9.52
CA VAL A 34 -13.71 -3.60 9.63
C VAL A 34 -13.80 -2.71 8.39
N ALA A 35 -12.66 -2.25 7.87
CA ALA A 35 -12.59 -1.48 6.63
C ALA A 35 -13.13 -2.27 5.44
N GLY A 36 -12.90 -3.59 5.39
CA GLY A 36 -13.49 -4.48 4.40
C GLY A 36 -15.01 -4.37 4.35
N PHE A 37 -15.70 -4.47 5.49
CA PHE A 37 -17.16 -4.29 5.53
C PHE A 37 -17.60 -2.90 5.07
N ALA A 38 -16.87 -1.85 5.46
CA ALA A 38 -17.19 -0.49 5.04
C ALA A 38 -17.05 -0.28 3.51
N ILE A 39 -15.99 -0.83 2.90
CA ILE A 39 -15.76 -0.73 1.46
C ILE A 39 -16.79 -1.58 0.69
N PHE A 40 -16.95 -2.86 1.05
CA PHE A 40 -17.85 -3.76 0.31
C PHE A 40 -19.33 -3.40 0.47
N SER A 41 -19.75 -2.78 1.59
CA SER A 41 -21.13 -2.31 1.74
C SER A 41 -21.45 -1.15 0.79
N ILE A 42 -20.54 -0.18 0.64
CA ILE A 42 -20.71 0.96 -0.25
C ILE A 42 -20.61 0.53 -1.72
N LEU A 43 -19.67 -0.35 -2.06
CA LEU A 43 -19.58 -0.93 -3.41
C LEU A 43 -20.80 -1.79 -3.75
N GLY A 44 -21.32 -2.57 -2.79
CA GLY A 44 -22.54 -3.34 -2.95
C GLY A 44 -23.77 -2.46 -3.19
N PHE A 45 -23.88 -1.34 -2.46
CA PHE A 45 -24.91 -0.34 -2.70
C PHE A 45 -24.80 0.25 -4.12
N MET A 46 -23.59 0.62 -4.55
CA MET A 46 -23.35 1.15 -5.90
C MET A 46 -23.69 0.14 -7.00
N ALA A 47 -23.33 -1.13 -6.81
CA ALA A 47 -23.64 -2.22 -7.74
C ALA A 47 -25.16 -2.43 -7.87
N ASN A 48 -25.89 -2.37 -6.75
CA ASN A 48 -27.34 -2.49 -6.73
C ASN A 48 -28.03 -1.31 -7.45
N GLU A 49 -27.61 -0.08 -7.18
CA GLU A 49 -28.21 1.10 -7.83
C GLU A 49 -27.91 1.16 -9.33
N GLN A 50 -26.74 0.72 -9.76
CA GLN A 50 -26.33 0.75 -11.17
C GLN A 50 -26.67 -0.52 -11.94
N ASN A 51 -27.21 -1.55 -11.28
CA ASN A 51 -27.50 -2.86 -11.87
C ASN A 51 -26.29 -3.48 -12.59
N VAL A 52 -25.10 -3.31 -12.01
CA VAL A 52 -23.84 -3.87 -12.53
C VAL A 52 -23.30 -4.93 -11.56
N PRO A 53 -22.56 -5.95 -12.04
CA PRO A 53 -21.95 -6.93 -11.16
C PRO A 53 -20.90 -6.28 -10.25
N ILE A 54 -20.76 -6.79 -9.03
CA ILE A 54 -19.80 -6.25 -8.03
C ILE A 54 -18.34 -6.25 -8.53
N SER A 55 -17.99 -7.18 -9.42
CA SER A 55 -16.65 -7.27 -10.03
C SER A 55 -16.29 -6.04 -10.87
N ASP A 56 -17.28 -5.34 -11.44
CA ASP A 56 -17.02 -4.16 -12.27
C ASP A 56 -16.82 -2.87 -11.43
N VAL A 57 -17.20 -2.90 -10.14
CA VAL A 57 -17.00 -1.76 -9.22
C VAL A 57 -15.88 -1.99 -8.20
N ALA A 58 -15.48 -3.25 -7.97
CA ALA A 58 -14.44 -3.64 -7.03
C ALA A 58 -13.05 -3.80 -7.70
N GLU A 59 -12.62 -2.78 -8.46
CA GLU A 59 -11.28 -2.76 -9.05
C GLU A 59 -10.25 -2.36 -7.98
N SER A 60 -9.14 -3.09 -7.85
CA SER A 60 -8.12 -2.82 -6.80
C SER A 60 -7.25 -1.60 -7.13
N GLY A 61 -6.56 -1.07 -6.11
CA GLY A 61 -5.60 0.03 -6.26
C GLY A 61 -6.22 1.42 -6.05
N PRO A 62 -5.49 2.49 -6.41
CA PRO A 62 -5.90 3.86 -6.11
C PRO A 62 -7.22 4.27 -6.80
N GLY A 63 -7.56 3.62 -7.92
CA GLY A 63 -8.83 3.85 -8.63
C GLY A 63 -10.06 3.51 -7.77
N LEU A 64 -9.96 2.54 -6.86
CA LEU A 64 -11.03 2.18 -5.94
C LEU A 64 -11.41 3.36 -5.04
N ALA A 65 -10.39 3.95 -4.43
CA ALA A 65 -10.54 5.03 -3.47
C ALA A 65 -10.86 6.38 -4.13
N PHE A 66 -10.31 6.66 -5.32
CA PHE A 66 -10.43 7.98 -5.94
C PHE A 66 -11.42 8.07 -7.11
N ILE A 67 -11.98 6.94 -7.57
CA ILE A 67 -12.99 6.90 -8.64
C ILE A 67 -14.26 6.21 -8.18
N ALA A 68 -14.17 4.94 -7.76
CA ALA A 68 -15.35 4.16 -7.41
C ALA A 68 -16.02 4.68 -6.13
N TYR A 69 -15.26 4.95 -5.08
CA TYR A 69 -15.80 5.40 -3.80
C TYR A 69 -16.45 6.79 -3.87
N PRO A 70 -15.82 7.84 -4.46
CA PRO A 70 -16.46 9.15 -4.58
C PRO A 70 -17.73 9.08 -5.44
N ARG A 71 -17.74 8.24 -6.48
CA ARG A 71 -18.94 7.98 -7.28
C ARG A 71 -20.07 7.39 -6.43
N ALA A 72 -19.80 6.38 -5.61
CA ALA A 72 -20.79 5.83 -4.69
C ALA A 72 -21.29 6.87 -3.67
N VAL A 73 -20.39 7.71 -3.15
CA VAL A 73 -20.73 8.78 -2.20
C VAL A 73 -21.69 9.81 -2.79
N THR A 74 -21.56 10.14 -4.09
CA THR A 74 -22.49 11.08 -4.75
C THR A 74 -23.93 10.56 -4.84
N MET A 75 -24.14 9.25 -4.69
CA MET A 75 -25.46 8.62 -4.71
C MET A 75 -26.11 8.56 -3.32
N MET A 76 -25.36 8.84 -2.26
CA MET A 76 -25.87 8.86 -0.87
C MET A 76 -26.47 10.21 -0.50
N PRO A 77 -27.50 10.25 0.37
CA PRO A 77 -28.00 11.52 0.93
C PRO A 77 -26.91 12.20 1.77
N PHE A 78 -26.87 13.53 1.76
CA PHE A 78 -25.82 14.34 2.41
C PHE A 78 -24.40 14.03 1.92
N SER A 79 -24.23 13.77 0.62
CA SER A 79 -22.96 13.40 -0.02
C SER A 79 -21.73 14.23 0.40
N PRO A 80 -21.81 15.57 0.56
CA PRO A 80 -20.65 16.37 0.97
C PRO A 80 -20.08 15.98 2.34
N LEU A 81 -20.93 15.57 3.28
CA LEU A 81 -20.50 15.15 4.62
C LEU A 81 -19.72 13.83 4.56
N TRP A 82 -20.21 12.86 3.81
CA TRP A 82 -19.55 11.57 3.63
C TRP A 82 -18.22 11.70 2.87
N ALA A 83 -18.18 12.57 1.85
CA ALA A 83 -16.95 12.86 1.12
C ALA A 83 -15.88 13.45 2.05
N CYS A 84 -16.24 14.42 2.91
CA CYS A 84 -15.31 14.99 3.89
C CYS A 84 -14.72 13.92 4.82
N PHE A 85 -15.55 13.05 5.41
CA PHE A 85 -15.05 11.99 6.29
C PHE A 85 -14.13 11.01 5.56
N PHE A 86 -14.47 10.65 4.32
CA PHE A 86 -13.66 9.74 3.52
C PHE A 86 -12.28 10.32 3.18
N PHE A 87 -12.21 11.56 2.69
CA PHE A 87 -10.94 12.18 2.33
C PHE A 87 -10.09 12.52 3.55
N ILE A 88 -10.71 12.94 4.67
CA ILE A 88 -9.99 13.14 5.94
C ILE A 88 -9.42 11.79 6.41
N MET A 89 -10.21 10.72 6.36
CA MET A 89 -9.74 9.38 6.74
C MET A 89 -8.51 8.96 5.91
N ILE A 90 -8.59 9.01 4.58
CA ILE A 90 -7.44 8.64 3.72
C ILE A 90 -6.22 9.54 4.00
N THR A 91 -6.44 10.83 4.21
CA THR A 91 -5.35 11.77 4.52
C THR A 91 -4.68 11.43 5.84
N LEU A 92 -5.45 11.12 6.88
CA LEU A 92 -4.92 10.72 8.19
C LEU A 92 -4.19 9.37 8.12
N LEU A 93 -4.72 8.39 7.38
CA LEU A 93 -4.07 7.09 7.16
C LEU A 93 -2.71 7.25 6.47
N GLY A 94 -2.64 8.11 5.46
CA GLY A 94 -1.37 8.41 4.77
C GLY A 94 -0.38 9.18 5.63
N LEU A 95 -0.86 10.18 6.39
CA LEU A 95 0.00 11.01 7.24
C LEU A 95 0.64 10.23 8.39
N ASP A 96 -0.12 9.39 9.09
CA ASP A 96 0.39 8.57 10.20
C ASP A 96 1.54 7.66 9.74
N SER A 97 1.31 6.94 8.64
CA SER A 97 2.31 6.09 8.01
C SER A 97 3.56 6.88 7.59
N GLN A 98 3.37 8.06 6.99
CA GLN A 98 4.47 8.91 6.53
C GLN A 98 5.33 9.41 7.70
N PHE A 99 4.74 9.75 8.85
CA PHE A 99 5.50 10.16 10.03
C PHE A 99 6.38 9.03 10.54
N VAL A 100 5.84 7.81 10.63
CA VAL A 100 6.61 6.63 11.06
C VAL A 100 7.77 6.36 10.10
N CYS A 101 7.56 6.44 8.78
CA CYS A 101 8.62 6.21 7.79
C CYS A 101 9.77 7.22 7.92
N VAL A 102 9.46 8.52 7.98
CA VAL A 102 10.48 9.57 8.10
C VAL A 102 11.22 9.46 9.44
N GLU A 103 10.49 9.24 10.53
CA GLU A 103 11.07 9.07 11.87
C GLU A 103 12.01 7.86 11.93
N SER A 104 11.63 6.74 11.30
CA SER A 104 12.43 5.52 11.24
C SER A 104 13.73 5.73 10.45
N LEU A 105 13.65 6.38 9.29
CA LEU A 105 14.83 6.69 8.47
C LEU A 105 15.78 7.65 9.20
N VAL A 106 15.24 8.72 9.78
CA VAL A 106 16.01 9.71 10.56
C VAL A 106 16.71 9.03 11.73
N THR A 107 15.99 8.17 12.45
CA THR A 107 16.53 7.45 13.62
C THR A 107 17.66 6.50 13.20
N ALA A 108 17.48 5.73 12.12
CA ALA A 108 18.54 4.86 11.58
C ALA A 108 19.82 5.64 11.20
N ILE A 109 19.69 6.81 10.57
CA ILE A 109 20.85 7.65 10.21
C ILE A 109 21.53 8.22 11.46
N VAL A 110 20.75 8.66 12.45
CA VAL A 110 21.27 9.20 13.72
C VAL A 110 22.01 8.12 14.50
N ASP A 111 21.51 6.88 14.51
CA ASP A 111 22.11 5.74 15.20
C ASP A 111 23.43 5.29 14.55
N MET A 112 23.55 5.42 13.23
CA MET A 112 24.78 5.12 12.50
C MET A 112 25.89 6.17 12.74
N PHE A 113 25.54 7.45 12.90
CA PHE A 113 26.50 8.54 13.12
C PHE A 113 26.22 9.35 14.40
N PRO A 114 26.30 8.71 15.58
CA PRO A 114 25.88 9.32 16.85
C PRO A 114 26.77 10.49 17.26
N SER A 115 28.05 10.49 16.88
CA SER A 115 28.99 11.59 17.19
C SER A 115 28.66 12.89 16.44
N VAL A 116 28.00 12.79 15.27
CA VAL A 116 27.66 13.92 14.42
C VAL A 116 26.24 14.41 14.70
N PHE A 117 25.24 13.54 14.83
CA PHE A 117 23.85 13.97 14.86
C PHE A 117 23.21 14.07 16.26
N ARG A 118 23.88 13.61 17.32
CA ARG A 118 23.34 13.64 18.71
C ARG A 118 23.35 15.03 19.38
N ARG A 119 23.76 16.10 18.66
CA ARG A 119 23.62 17.47 19.17
C ARG A 119 22.20 17.98 18.90
N SER A 120 21.60 18.59 19.93
CA SER A 120 20.32 19.31 19.83
C SER A 120 20.38 20.30 18.66
N MET A 121 19.32 20.35 17.84
CA MET A 121 19.18 21.06 16.54
C MET A 121 19.66 20.34 15.27
N ARG A 122 20.59 19.37 15.31
CA ARG A 122 21.04 18.69 14.06
C ARG A 122 20.04 17.64 13.56
N ARG A 123 19.33 16.97 14.48
CA ARG A 123 18.27 16.01 14.14
C ARG A 123 17.11 16.71 13.42
N GLU A 124 16.69 17.86 13.91
CA GLU A 124 15.61 18.66 13.30
C GLU A 124 16.00 19.13 11.89
N MET A 125 17.24 19.60 11.71
CA MET A 125 17.75 19.93 10.37
C MET A 125 17.79 18.70 9.45
N LEU A 126 18.14 17.51 9.97
CA LEU A 126 18.14 16.28 9.17
C LEU A 126 16.73 15.91 8.71
N ILE A 127 15.74 16.01 9.59
CA ILE A 127 14.32 15.79 9.24
C ILE A 127 13.91 16.76 8.13
N LEU A 128 14.19 18.05 8.29
CA LEU A 128 13.87 19.06 7.27
C LEU A 128 14.54 18.75 5.93
N MET A 129 15.81 18.37 5.93
CA MET A 129 16.55 18.04 4.70
C MET A 129 15.95 16.80 4.00
N VAL A 130 15.65 15.74 4.75
CA VAL A 130 14.99 14.54 4.22
C VAL A 130 13.61 14.90 3.65
N SER A 131 12.82 15.70 4.35
CA SER A 131 11.50 16.14 3.88
C SER A 131 11.59 16.97 2.59
N ILE A 132 12.55 17.89 2.48
CA ILE A 132 12.76 18.69 1.26
C ILE A 132 13.16 17.79 0.08
N ILE A 133 14.09 16.85 0.29
CA ILE A 133 14.51 15.92 -0.77
C ILE A 133 13.32 15.06 -1.21
N SER A 134 12.57 14.48 -0.26
CA SER A 134 11.37 13.69 -0.57
C SER A 134 10.30 14.49 -1.30
N PHE A 135 10.11 15.77 -0.94
CA PHE A 135 9.20 16.67 -1.65
C PHE A 135 9.63 16.90 -3.09
N LEU A 136 10.92 17.19 -3.33
CA LEU A 136 11.45 17.41 -4.68
C LEU A 136 11.34 16.16 -5.57
N VAL A 137 11.60 14.97 -5.01
CA VAL A 137 11.40 13.69 -5.72
C VAL A 137 9.91 13.46 -6.00
N GLY A 138 9.05 13.76 -5.02
CA GLY A 138 7.59 13.64 -5.15
C GLY A 138 6.99 14.52 -6.24
N LEU A 139 7.59 15.67 -6.58
CA LEU A 139 7.13 16.53 -7.67
C LEU A 139 7.05 15.82 -9.03
N ILE A 140 7.86 14.79 -9.25
CA ILE A 140 7.82 14.00 -10.49
C ILE A 140 6.46 13.28 -10.62
N MET A 141 5.90 12.82 -9.50
CA MET A 141 4.59 12.15 -9.46
C MET A 141 3.40 13.11 -9.63
N LEU A 142 3.63 14.44 -9.57
CA LEU A 142 2.59 15.45 -9.81
C LEU A 142 2.46 15.86 -11.29
N THR A 143 3.31 15.33 -12.18
CA THR A 143 3.23 15.61 -13.62
C THR A 143 2.03 14.89 -14.28
N GLU A 144 1.66 15.28 -15.50
CA GLU A 144 0.55 14.63 -16.26
C GLU A 144 0.76 13.11 -16.45
N GLY A 145 2.02 12.67 -16.55
CA GLY A 145 2.40 11.25 -16.59
C GLY A 145 2.68 10.63 -15.21
N GLY A 146 2.40 11.35 -14.14
CA GLY A 146 2.79 11.02 -12.77
C GLY A 146 2.22 9.69 -12.28
N MET A 147 1.01 9.31 -12.73
CA MET A 147 0.41 8.01 -12.39
C MET A 147 1.22 6.82 -12.89
N TYR A 148 1.91 6.93 -14.03
CA TYR A 148 2.80 5.87 -14.52
C TYR A 148 4.02 5.72 -13.62
N VAL A 149 4.61 6.85 -13.21
CA VAL A 149 5.75 6.88 -12.28
C VAL A 149 5.32 6.34 -10.92
N PHE A 150 4.16 6.76 -10.42
CA PHE A 150 3.58 6.26 -9.16
C PHE A 150 3.42 4.74 -9.19
N GLN A 151 2.78 4.19 -10.23
CA GLN A 151 2.58 2.74 -10.35
C GLN A 151 3.91 1.98 -10.48
N LEU A 152 4.90 2.54 -11.17
CA LEU A 152 6.22 1.93 -11.27
C LEU A 152 6.92 1.86 -9.90
N PHE A 153 6.89 2.96 -9.13
CA PHE A 153 7.45 2.98 -7.78
C PHE A 153 6.68 2.08 -6.82
N ASP A 154 5.35 2.10 -6.88
CA ASP A 154 4.49 1.26 -6.06
C ASP A 154 4.81 -0.23 -6.29
N TYR A 155 4.83 -0.66 -7.56
CA TYR A 155 5.07 -2.07 -7.89
C TYR A 155 6.50 -2.55 -7.61
N TYR A 156 7.52 -1.77 -7.97
CA TYR A 156 8.91 -2.23 -7.88
C TYR A 156 9.64 -1.83 -6.59
N ALA A 157 9.31 -0.69 -5.99
CA ALA A 157 9.99 -0.20 -4.79
C ALA A 157 9.25 -0.51 -3.49
N ALA A 158 7.93 -0.28 -3.43
CA ALA A 158 7.17 -0.30 -2.18
C ALA A 158 6.34 -1.58 -1.93
N SER A 159 5.68 -2.12 -2.95
CA SER A 159 4.79 -3.29 -2.86
C SER A 159 5.47 -4.59 -3.32
N GLY A 160 6.79 -4.54 -3.56
CA GLY A 160 7.48 -5.53 -4.38
C GLY A 160 8.33 -6.56 -3.64
N MET A 161 8.99 -7.35 -4.48
CA MET A 161 9.99 -8.37 -4.19
C MET A 161 11.16 -7.87 -3.33
N CYS A 162 11.52 -6.59 -3.43
CA CYS A 162 12.66 -6.01 -2.75
C CYS A 162 12.51 -6.03 -1.22
N LEU A 163 11.36 -5.58 -0.70
CA LEU A 163 11.10 -5.59 0.74
C LEU A 163 10.99 -7.01 1.27
N LEU A 164 10.35 -7.90 0.52
CA LEU A 164 10.19 -9.30 0.89
C LEU A 164 11.56 -10.00 0.94
N PHE A 165 12.43 -9.75 -0.03
CA PHE A 165 13.81 -10.24 -0.02
C PHE A 165 14.58 -9.73 1.20
N VAL A 166 14.54 -8.42 1.49
CA VAL A 166 15.19 -7.86 2.69
C VAL A 166 14.66 -8.51 3.97
N ALA A 167 13.34 -8.67 4.11
CA ALA A 167 12.72 -9.31 5.27
C ALA A 167 13.17 -10.77 5.45
N ILE A 168 13.29 -11.53 4.35
CA ILE A 168 13.85 -12.89 4.36
C ILE A 168 15.28 -12.87 4.89
N PHE A 169 16.16 -12.02 4.36
CA PHE A 169 17.55 -12.01 4.82
C PHE A 169 17.68 -11.57 6.28
N GLU A 170 16.91 -10.56 6.70
CA GLU A 170 16.89 -10.10 8.09
C GLU A 170 16.43 -11.21 9.05
N THR A 171 15.36 -11.93 8.72
CA THR A 171 14.86 -13.03 9.55
C THR A 171 15.83 -14.21 9.59
N VAL A 172 16.48 -14.60 8.48
CA VAL A 172 17.53 -15.64 8.49
C VAL A 172 18.72 -15.22 9.35
N CYS A 173 19.21 -13.98 9.19
CA CYS A 173 20.33 -13.47 9.97
C CYS A 173 20.02 -13.48 11.48
N ILE A 174 18.83 -13.04 11.88
CA ILE A 174 18.43 -13.01 13.29
C ILE A 174 18.22 -14.44 13.84
N ALA A 175 17.46 -15.28 13.13
CA ALA A 175 17.07 -16.60 13.62
C ALA A 175 18.24 -17.61 13.63
N TRP A 176 19.12 -17.59 12.63
CA TRP A 176 20.17 -18.62 12.50
C TRP A 176 21.57 -18.13 12.91
N VAL A 177 21.94 -16.90 12.56
CA VAL A 177 23.28 -16.37 12.85
C VAL A 177 23.34 -15.78 14.26
N TYR A 178 22.36 -14.95 14.63
CA TYR A 178 22.35 -14.26 15.92
C TYR A 178 21.82 -15.14 17.08
N ALA A 179 20.69 -15.82 16.90
CA ALA A 179 20.08 -16.61 17.98
C ALA A 179 20.97 -17.77 18.45
N THR A 180 21.71 -18.43 17.55
CA THR A 180 22.63 -19.51 17.92
C THR A 180 23.81 -19.00 18.75
N THR A 181 24.21 -17.75 18.56
CA THR A 181 25.28 -17.08 19.32
C THR A 181 24.78 -16.66 20.70
N GLN A 182 23.57 -16.09 20.79
CA GLN A 182 22.99 -15.65 22.06
C GLN A 182 22.56 -16.82 22.95
N SER A 183 22.01 -17.91 22.39
CA SER A 183 21.66 -19.12 23.16
C SER A 183 22.90 -19.74 23.82
N LYS A 184 24.05 -19.75 23.13
CA LYS A 184 25.33 -20.21 23.71
C LYS A 184 25.80 -19.30 24.86
N ALA A 185 25.65 -17.99 24.72
CA ALA A 185 25.99 -17.03 25.78
C ALA A 185 25.04 -17.15 27.00
N GLN A 186 23.74 -17.34 26.76
CA GLN A 186 22.73 -17.43 27.82
C GLN A 186 22.86 -18.73 28.63
N HIS A 187 23.16 -19.86 27.98
CA HIS A 187 23.47 -21.13 28.64
C HIS A 187 24.71 -21.07 29.54
N CYS A 188 25.66 -20.16 29.28
CA CYS A 188 26.84 -19.96 30.14
C CYS A 188 26.55 -19.09 31.38
N THR A 189 25.39 -18.43 31.46
CA THR A 189 25.11 -17.40 32.47
C THR A 189 23.90 -17.67 33.38
N LEU A 190 22.96 -18.56 33.00
CA LEU A 190 21.72 -18.80 33.76
C LEU A 190 21.42 -20.31 33.93
N PRO A 191 20.79 -20.72 35.05
CA PRO A 191 20.32 -22.09 35.24
C PRO A 191 19.20 -22.44 34.23
N PRO A 192 19.17 -23.68 33.70
CA PRO A 192 18.37 -24.05 32.51
C PRO A 192 16.85 -23.83 32.65
N GLN A 193 16.32 -23.86 33.88
CA GLN A 193 14.88 -23.76 34.15
C GLN A 193 14.34 -22.32 34.13
N GLN A 194 15.18 -21.31 34.40
CA GLN A 194 14.81 -19.89 34.31
C GLN A 194 14.99 -19.33 32.88
N ALA A 195 15.85 -19.95 32.07
CA ALA A 195 16.10 -19.53 30.69
C ALA A 195 14.90 -19.80 29.76
N LEU A 196 14.22 -20.95 29.90
CA LEU A 196 13.02 -21.28 29.13
C LEU A 196 11.76 -20.52 29.60
N SER A 197 11.68 -20.16 30.88
CA SER A 197 10.54 -19.42 31.44
C SER A 197 10.55 -17.92 31.09
N SER A 198 11.68 -17.41 30.59
CA SER A 198 11.77 -16.02 30.16
C SER A 198 10.96 -15.86 28.86
N SER A 199 10.10 -14.85 28.79
CA SER A 199 9.28 -14.57 27.60
C SER A 199 10.15 -14.57 26.34
N SER A 200 11.35 -13.96 26.40
CA SER A 200 12.36 -13.98 25.31
C SER A 200 12.79 -15.37 24.81
N GLY A 201 12.84 -16.39 25.68
CA GLY A 201 13.18 -17.76 25.30
C GLY A 201 12.11 -18.44 24.46
N LEU A 202 10.83 -18.21 24.79
CA LEU A 202 9.67 -18.70 24.03
C LEU A 202 9.60 -18.11 22.62
N TRP A 203 9.80 -16.79 22.48
CA TRP A 203 9.82 -16.12 21.16
C TRP A 203 10.94 -16.62 20.26
N ILE A 204 12.13 -16.87 20.82
CA ILE A 204 13.27 -17.41 20.06
C ILE A 204 12.99 -18.84 19.62
N THR A 205 12.39 -19.68 20.48
CA THR A 205 12.02 -21.05 20.11
C THR A 205 10.91 -21.11 19.07
N GLU A 206 9.91 -20.23 19.15
CA GLU A 206 8.86 -20.14 18.12
C GLU A 206 9.42 -19.67 16.79
N GLN A 207 10.28 -18.65 16.78
CA GLN A 207 10.92 -18.17 15.54
C GLN A 207 11.82 -19.24 14.91
N LEU A 208 12.56 -20.02 15.69
CA LEU A 208 13.35 -21.14 15.14
C LEU A 208 12.48 -22.26 14.55
N LEU A 209 11.26 -22.45 15.08
CA LEU A 209 10.36 -23.51 14.67
C LEU A 209 9.49 -23.10 13.46
N LEU A 210 9.04 -21.83 13.42
CA LEU A 210 8.15 -21.29 12.39
C LEU A 210 8.90 -20.75 11.17
N ALA A 211 10.09 -20.15 11.34
CA ALA A 211 10.90 -19.65 10.22
C ALA A 211 11.14 -20.68 9.12
N PRO A 212 11.48 -21.96 9.38
CA PRO A 212 11.67 -22.95 8.30
C PRO A 212 10.39 -23.31 7.54
N PHE A 213 9.19 -22.92 8.01
CA PHE A 213 7.92 -23.15 7.31
C PHE A 213 7.36 -21.89 6.63
N ILE A 214 7.47 -20.73 7.28
CA ILE A 214 7.01 -19.45 6.73
C ILE A 214 7.90 -19.03 5.54
N MET A 215 9.21 -19.24 5.66
CA MET A 215 10.18 -18.77 4.67
C MET A 215 10.06 -19.46 3.30
N PRO A 216 9.91 -20.79 3.21
CA PRO A 216 9.64 -21.44 1.93
C PRO A 216 8.32 -20.99 1.29
N LEU A 217 7.31 -20.68 2.10
CA LEU A 217 6.02 -20.19 1.60
C LEU A 217 6.15 -18.79 1.00
N GLU A 218 6.89 -17.89 1.66
CA GLU A 218 7.18 -16.54 1.15
C GLU A 218 8.06 -16.57 -0.09
N VAL A 219 9.08 -17.43 -0.13
CA VAL A 219 9.92 -17.65 -1.32
C VAL A 219 9.11 -18.23 -2.48
N LEU A 220 8.16 -19.13 -2.19
CA LEU A 220 7.26 -19.68 -3.20
C LEU A 220 6.31 -18.60 -3.74
N GLN A 221 5.75 -17.75 -2.87
CA GLN A 221 4.91 -16.62 -3.27
C GLN A 221 5.68 -15.68 -4.21
N VAL A 222 6.90 -15.30 -3.82
CA VAL A 222 7.87 -14.55 -4.65
C VAL A 222 8.09 -15.19 -6.01
N LEU A 223 8.29 -16.51 -6.05
CA LEU A 223 8.54 -17.23 -7.31
C LEU A 223 7.29 -17.28 -8.20
N VAL A 224 6.12 -17.45 -7.59
CA VAL A 224 4.82 -17.39 -8.26
C VAL A 224 4.59 -15.99 -8.84
N ASP A 225 4.90 -14.93 -8.10
CA ASP A 225 4.75 -13.54 -8.56
C ASP A 225 5.75 -13.19 -9.68
N LEU A 226 6.90 -13.87 -9.77
CA LEU A 226 7.85 -13.73 -10.88
C LEU A 226 7.47 -14.55 -12.12
N LEU A 227 6.59 -15.54 -12.00
CA LEU A 227 6.22 -16.43 -13.10
C LEU A 227 5.59 -15.68 -14.30
N PRO A 228 4.66 -14.72 -14.11
CA PRO A 228 4.10 -13.92 -15.19
C PRO A 228 5.13 -13.00 -15.87
N ALA A 229 6.13 -12.52 -15.13
CA ALA A 229 7.20 -11.66 -15.67
C ALA A 229 8.23 -12.46 -16.49
N ALA A 230 8.41 -13.75 -16.17
CA ALA A 230 9.36 -14.64 -16.85
C ALA A 230 8.81 -15.29 -18.13
N LEU A 231 7.49 -15.33 -18.32
CA LEU A 231 6.82 -15.88 -19.50
C LEU A 231 5.97 -14.80 -20.18
N PRO A 232 6.55 -13.98 -21.09
CA PRO A 232 5.81 -12.98 -21.87
C PRO A 232 4.90 -13.69 -22.88
N GLY A 233 3.73 -14.15 -22.42
CA GLY A 233 2.76 -14.90 -23.22
C GLY A 233 1.53 -15.41 -22.45
N VAL A 234 1.53 -15.35 -21.12
CA VAL A 234 0.40 -15.76 -20.25
C VAL A 234 -0.04 -14.61 -19.32
N ALA A 235 0.18 -13.35 -19.74
CA ALA A 235 -0.34 -12.20 -19.00
C ALA A 235 -1.81 -11.99 -19.37
N GLU A 236 -2.65 -11.83 -18.34
CA GLU A 236 -4.03 -11.38 -18.46
C GLU A 236 -4.14 -10.18 -19.42
N SER A 237 -5.25 -10.17 -20.16
CA SER A 237 -5.62 -9.06 -21.03
C SER A 237 -5.49 -7.72 -20.29
N PRO A 238 -4.91 -6.68 -20.89
CA PRO A 238 -4.81 -5.37 -20.25
C PRO A 238 -6.20 -4.85 -19.86
N PRO A 239 -6.31 -4.05 -18.78
CA PRO A 239 -7.59 -3.54 -18.27
C PRO A 239 -8.39 -2.89 -19.40
N LYS A 240 -9.71 -3.11 -19.42
CA LYS A 240 -10.64 -2.72 -20.51
C LYS A 240 -10.44 -1.27 -21.01
N ARG A 241 -9.94 -0.36 -20.15
CA ARG A 241 -9.56 1.03 -20.49
C ARG A 241 -8.43 1.16 -21.52
N ALA A 242 -7.42 0.29 -21.48
CA ALA A 242 -6.31 0.31 -22.44
C ALA A 242 -6.73 -0.19 -23.83
N GLN A 243 -7.66 -1.15 -23.89
CA GLN A 243 -8.28 -1.58 -25.15
C GLN A 243 -9.15 -0.47 -25.77
N GLN A 244 -9.83 0.32 -24.92
CA GLN A 244 -10.68 1.41 -25.38
C GLN A 244 -9.88 2.61 -25.92
N LEU A 245 -8.66 2.85 -25.42
CA LEU A 245 -7.75 3.86 -25.96
C LEU A 245 -7.07 3.45 -27.26
N LEU A 246 -6.91 2.15 -27.53
CA LEU A 246 -6.38 1.63 -28.80
C LEU A 246 -7.44 1.50 -29.90
N GLN A 247 -8.73 1.57 -29.54
CA GLN A 247 -9.84 1.56 -30.51
C GLN A 247 -10.25 2.96 -30.98
N HIS A 248 -9.70 4.03 -30.38
CA HIS A 248 -9.87 5.36 -30.95
C HIS A 248 -8.90 5.48 -32.15
N PRO A 249 -9.39 5.61 -33.39
CA PRO A 249 -8.52 5.68 -34.54
C PRO A 249 -7.56 6.86 -34.36
N LEU A 250 -6.26 6.54 -34.39
CA LEU A 250 -5.15 7.44 -34.60
C LEU A 250 -5.57 8.54 -35.58
N ALA A 251 -5.41 9.79 -35.16
CA ALA A 251 -5.61 10.96 -36.00
C ALA A 251 -4.97 10.71 -37.37
N ALA A 252 -5.82 10.75 -38.42
CA ALA A 252 -5.36 10.72 -39.79
C ALA A 252 -4.34 11.85 -40.02
N PRO A 253 -3.34 11.66 -40.92
CA PRO A 253 -2.42 12.74 -41.25
C PRO A 253 -3.21 13.94 -41.77
N LEU A 254 -2.93 15.13 -41.22
CA LEU A 254 -3.48 16.39 -41.73
C LEU A 254 -3.07 16.56 -43.20
N ASP A 255 -4.04 16.43 -44.11
CA ASP A 255 -3.90 16.78 -45.52
C ASP A 255 -3.75 18.32 -45.63
N PRO A 256 -2.64 18.84 -46.19
CA PRO A 256 -2.36 20.28 -46.23
C PRO A 256 -3.29 21.07 -47.15
N ASN A 257 -4.23 20.44 -47.89
CA ASN A 257 -5.07 21.14 -48.88
C ASN A 257 -6.52 21.42 -48.45
N ARG A 258 -6.92 21.17 -47.20
CA ARG A 258 -8.33 21.35 -46.77
C ARG A 258 -8.66 22.72 -46.16
N ALA A 259 -7.75 23.69 -46.22
CA ALA A 259 -7.96 25.04 -45.67
C ALA A 259 -8.55 26.06 -46.67
N VAL A 260 -9.08 25.62 -47.81
CA VAL A 260 -9.66 26.50 -48.84
C VAL A 260 -10.94 25.87 -49.40
N ASP A 261 -12.00 25.79 -48.60
CA ASP A 261 -13.36 26.01 -49.11
C ASP A 261 -14.39 26.04 -47.98
N ASN A 262 -15.42 26.85 -48.18
CA ASN A 262 -16.65 26.98 -47.39
C ASN A 262 -16.64 27.97 -46.22
N SER A 263 -16.29 29.22 -46.54
CA SER A 263 -17.16 30.33 -46.17
C SER A 263 -18.43 30.29 -47.04
N ASN A 264 -19.56 29.88 -46.45
CA ASN A 264 -20.98 30.10 -46.85
C ASN A 264 -21.82 28.83 -46.81
N SER A 265 -22.65 28.68 -45.77
CA SER A 265 -24.08 28.32 -45.90
C SER A 265 -24.72 28.24 -44.52
N HIS A 266 -25.45 29.30 -44.19
CA HIS A 266 -26.53 29.31 -43.22
C HIS A 266 -27.69 28.41 -43.72
N GLU A 267 -28.43 27.84 -42.75
CA GLU A 267 -29.79 27.25 -42.84
C GLU A 267 -29.99 25.89 -43.56
N ALA A 268 -30.44 24.87 -42.80
CA ALA A 268 -31.76 24.22 -43.00
C ALA A 268 -31.97 22.99 -42.07
N HIS A 269 -33.00 23.09 -41.22
CA HIS A 269 -34.03 22.09 -40.86
C HIS A 269 -33.74 20.58 -40.70
N GLN A 270 -34.07 20.09 -39.50
CA GLN A 270 -35.17 19.16 -39.17
C GLN A 270 -35.32 17.78 -39.87
N GLU A 271 -35.56 16.77 -39.02
CA GLU A 271 -36.20 15.44 -39.24
C GLU A 271 -35.43 14.28 -39.90
N SER A 272 -35.19 13.23 -39.10
CA SER A 272 -35.87 11.94 -39.31
C SER A 272 -35.83 11.08 -38.04
N GLU A 273 -37.01 10.68 -37.59
CA GLU A 273 -37.32 9.82 -36.44
C GLU A 273 -36.84 8.35 -36.57
N ALA A 274 -36.50 7.76 -35.41
CA ALA A 274 -37.02 6.52 -34.76
C ALA A 274 -37.37 5.24 -35.59
N PRO A 275 -37.39 4.00 -35.02
CA PRO A 275 -38.20 3.70 -33.83
C PRO A 275 -37.68 2.67 -32.79
N LEU A 276 -38.12 2.95 -31.56
CA LEU A 276 -38.47 2.04 -30.47
C LEU A 276 -39.21 0.78 -30.95
N GLN A 277 -39.00 -0.40 -30.35
CA GLN A 277 -39.95 -1.54 -30.30
C GLN A 277 -39.55 -2.57 -29.21
N PRO A 278 -40.49 -3.37 -28.66
CA PRO A 278 -40.98 -3.14 -27.30
C PRO A 278 -40.87 -4.34 -26.33
N MET A 279 -41.18 -4.03 -25.07
CA MET A 279 -41.48 -4.95 -23.96
C MET A 279 -42.71 -5.82 -24.29
N GLY A 280 -42.60 -7.13 -24.07
CA GLY A 280 -43.72 -8.08 -24.13
C GLY A 280 -43.66 -9.02 -22.93
N ALA A 281 -44.67 -8.92 -22.07
CA ALA A 281 -44.96 -9.84 -20.98
C ALA A 281 -46.02 -10.87 -21.42
N VAL A 282 -46.17 -11.92 -20.60
CA VAL A 282 -47.31 -12.85 -20.46
C VAL A 282 -47.12 -14.26 -21.06
N ILE A 283 -47.29 -15.23 -20.15
CA ILE A 283 -47.20 -16.71 -20.16
C ILE A 283 -45.80 -17.29 -20.00
#